data_AF-A0A9P6MDK6-F1
#
_entry.id   AF-A0A9P6MDK6-F1
#
_cell.length_a   1.000
_cell.length_b   1.000
_cell.length_c   1.000
_cell.angle_alpha   90.00
_cell.angle_beta   90.00
_cell.angle_gamma   90.00
#
_symmetry.space_group_name_H-M   'P 1'
#
loop_
_entity.id
_entity.type
_entity.pdbx_description
1 polymer ?
#
loop_
_entity_poly.entity_id
_entity_poly.type
_entity_poly.pdbx_seq_one_letter_code
_entity_poly.pdbx_strand_id
1 'polypeptide(L)' 'MYYRVARANEYLIITGYGIEDIKLAKKAFILPGQKSVPIDISPINYSFDVQAMSSEKLPFILPAVFTIGPHDEKDSLIKY' A
#
# COMPACT_ATOMS: atom_id res chain seq x y z
N MET A 1 -12.61 -24.33 -7.18
CA MET A 1 -11.39 -23.81 -6.51
C MET A 1 -10.38 -23.49 -7.60
N TYR A 2 -9.74 -22.33 -7.56
CA TYR A 2 -8.70 -21.95 -8.52
C TYR A 2 -7.52 -21.32 -7.79
N TYR A 3 -6.34 -21.36 -8.42
CA TYR A 3 -5.12 -20.77 -7.87
C TYR A 3 -4.89 -19.39 -8.48
N ARG A 4 -4.56 -18.41 -7.63
CA ARG A 4 -4.29 -17.03 -8.06
C ARG A 4 -2.98 -16.55 -7.46
N VAL A 5 -2.21 -15.82 -8.27
CA VAL A 5 -0.93 -15.22 -7.89
C VAL A 5 -1.02 -13.71 -8.16
N ALA A 6 -0.66 -12.90 -7.16
CA ALA A 6 -0.53 -11.45 -7.31
C ALA A 6 0.82 -11.08 -7.94
N ARG A 7 0.86 -9.90 -8.56
CA ARG A 7 2.08 -9.34 -9.12
C ARG A 7 3.07 -8.91 -8.03
N ALA A 8 4.28 -8.57 -8.44
CA ALA A 8 5.36 -8.15 -7.52
C ALA A 8 4.94 -6.99 -6.59
N ASN A 9 4.21 -5.99 -7.12
CA ASN A 9 3.75 -4.82 -6.38
C ASN A 9 2.31 -4.94 -5.87
N GLU A 10 1.71 -6.13 -5.97
CA GLU A 10 0.32 -6.34 -5.55
C GLU A 10 0.23 -7.38 -4.44
N TYR A 11 -0.78 -7.31 -3.60
CA TYR A 11 -1.16 -8.38 -2.67
C TYR A 11 -2.58 -8.86 -2.98
N LEU A 12 -2.87 -10.14 -2.76
CA LEU A 12 -4.25 -10.65 -2.80
C LEU A 12 -4.85 -10.54 -1.40
N ILE A 13 -5.92 -9.76 -1.30
CA ILE A 13 -6.83 -9.72 -0.17
C ILE A 13 -7.85 -10.82 -0.39
N ILE A 14 -7.94 -11.78 0.52
CA ILE A 14 -8.87 -12.89 0.47
C ILE A 14 -9.81 -12.79 1.65
N THR A 15 -11.11 -12.80 1.37
CA THR A 15 -12.18 -12.74 2.37
C THR A 15 -13.25 -13.77 2.06
N GLY A 16 -14.13 -14.08 3.01
CA GLY A 16 -15.25 -15.00 2.82
C GLY A 16 -15.11 -16.29 3.61
N TYR A 17 -15.70 -17.38 3.11
CA TYR A 17 -15.90 -18.59 3.93
C TYR A 17 -14.60 -19.14 4.53
N GLY A 18 -14.55 -19.24 5.86
CA GLY A 18 -13.37 -19.71 6.63
C GLY A 18 -12.29 -18.65 6.88
N ILE A 19 -12.56 -17.38 6.60
CA ILE A 19 -11.68 -16.24 6.90
C ILE A 19 -12.51 -15.25 7.72
N GLU A 20 -12.10 -15.00 8.98
CA GLU A 20 -12.88 -14.17 9.91
C GLU A 20 -12.79 -12.68 9.62
N ASP A 21 -11.62 -12.21 9.16
CA ASP A 21 -11.40 -10.80 8.83
C ASP A 21 -10.82 -10.68 7.41
N ILE A 22 -9.49 -10.56 7.28
CA ILE A 22 -8.81 -10.44 5.99
C ILE A 22 -7.56 -11.32 5.97
N LYS A 23 -7.36 -12.05 4.86
CA LYS A 23 -6.12 -12.79 4.61
C LYS A 23 -5.36 -12.16 3.46
N LEU A 24 -4.18 -11.60 3.76
CA LEU A 24 -3.23 -11.14 2.75
C LEU A 24 -2.30 -12.27 2.31
N ALA A 25 -2.20 -12.49 1.00
CA ALA A 25 -1.26 -13.45 0.42
C ALA A 25 -0.76 -13.00 -0.97
N LYS A 26 0.51 -13.27 -1.30
CA LYS A 26 1.02 -13.12 -2.68
C LYS A 26 0.49 -14.21 -3.61
N LYS A 27 0.17 -15.38 -3.06
CA LYS A 27 -0.32 -16.54 -3.81
C LYS A 27 -1.26 -17.35 -2.92
N ALA A 28 -2.38 -17.79 -3.45
CA ALA A 28 -3.35 -18.56 -2.69
C ALA A 28 -4.31 -19.37 -3.57
N PHE A 29 -4.85 -20.43 -2.97
CA PHE A 29 -6.02 -21.13 -3.49
C PHE A 29 -7.28 -20.42 -3.00
N ILE A 30 -8.17 -20.08 -3.94
CA ILE A 30 -9.47 -19.47 -3.65
C ILE A 30 -10.53 -20.57 -3.61
N LEU A 31 -11.07 -20.80 -2.42
CA LEU A 31 -12.14 -21.77 -2.19
C LEU A 31 -13.50 -21.23 -2.64
N PRO A 32 -14.47 -22.10 -2.96
CA PRO A 32 -15.84 -21.66 -3.22
C PRO A 32 -16.39 -20.92 -1.98
N GLY A 33 -16.96 -19.73 -2.20
CA GLY A 33 -17.40 -18.83 -1.12
C GLY A 33 -16.35 -17.84 -0.63
N GLN A 34 -15.13 -17.86 -1.17
CA GLN A 34 -14.11 -16.85 -0.93
C GLN A 34 -14.04 -15.84 -2.10
N LYS A 35 -13.80 -14.57 -1.76
CA LYS A 35 -13.54 -13.48 -2.70
C LYS A 35 -12.05 -13.14 -2.66
N SER A 36 -11.48 -12.79 -3.81
CA SER A 36 -10.09 -12.32 -3.91
C SER A 36 -10.02 -10.99 -4.65
N VAL A 37 -9.39 -9.99 -4.02
CA VAL A 37 -9.21 -8.64 -4.57
C VAL A 37 -7.70 -8.33 -4.58
N PRO A 38 -7.12 -7.96 -5.72
CA PRO A 38 -5.74 -7.48 -5.75
C PRO A 38 -5.68 -6.02 -5.25
N ILE A 39 -4.73 -5.73 -4.37
CA ILE A 39 -4.40 -4.36 -3.92
C ILE A 39 -2.99 -4.01 -4.39
N ASP A 40 -2.81 -2.81 -4.94
CA ASP A 40 -1.50 -2.29 -5.33
C ASP A 40 -0.85 -1.56 -4.16
N ILE A 41 0.43 -1.85 -3.90
CA ILE A 41 1.21 -1.26 -2.80
C ILE A 41 2.34 -0.36 -3.32
N SER A 42 2.25 0.12 -4.56
CA SER A 42 3.31 0.93 -5.15
C SER A 42 3.48 2.25 -4.38
N PRO A 43 4.73 2.64 -4.05
CA PRO A 43 4.99 3.87 -3.32
C PRO A 43 4.64 5.09 -4.17
N ILE A 44 3.94 6.05 -3.57
CA ILE A 44 3.54 7.30 -4.22
C ILE A 44 4.48 8.41 -3.76
N ASN A 45 4.99 9.20 -4.72
CA ASN A 45 5.88 10.32 -4.42
C ASN A 45 5.05 11.60 -4.25
N TYR A 46 5.19 12.25 -3.10
CA TYR A 46 4.60 13.55 -2.82
C TYR A 46 5.71 14.60 -2.78
N SER A 47 5.64 15.57 -3.69
CA SER A 47 6.55 16.72 -3.73
C SER A 47 5.93 17.89 -2.99
N PHE A 48 6.69 18.47 -2.06
CA PHE A 48 6.31 19.68 -1.33
C PHE A 48 7.37 20.75 -1.56
N ASP A 49 6.92 21.92 -2.00
CA ASP A 49 7.74 23.11 -2.09
C ASP A 49 7.65 23.85 -0.75
N VAL A 50 8.57 23.55 0.16
CA VAL A 50 8.60 24.17 1.48
C VAL A 50 9.20 25.57 1.34
N GLN A 51 8.38 26.60 1.56
CA GLN A 51 8.87 27.96 1.67
C GLN A 51 9.54 28.13 3.04
N ALA A 52 10.86 28.29 3.03
CA ALA A 52 11.66 28.54 4.21
C ALA A 52 12.23 29.96 4.17
N MET A 53 12.41 30.55 5.34
CA MET A 53 13.02 31.87 5.51
C MET A 53 14.36 31.71 6.21
N SER A 54 15.43 32.23 5.60
CA SER A 54 16.78 32.20 6.21
C SER A 54 16.82 33.11 7.44
N SER A 55 17.78 32.87 8.33
CA SER A 55 18.12 33.79 9.43
C SER A 55 18.42 35.22 8.95
N GLU A 56 18.82 35.37 7.68
CA GLU A 56 19.07 36.65 7.00
C GLU A 56 17.84 37.23 6.28
N LYS A 57 16.65 36.65 6.48
CA LYS A 57 15.36 37.03 5.86
C LYS A 57 15.25 36.84 4.35
N LEU A 58 16.12 36.06 3.73
CA LEU A 58 15.98 35.68 2.33
C LEU A 58 14.97 34.52 2.18
N PRO A 59 13.94 34.63 1.32
CA PRO A 59 13.01 33.55 1.04
C PRO A 59 13.68 32.53 0.09
N PHE A 60 13.61 31.25 0.44
CA PHE A 60 14.06 30.17 -0.45
C PHE A 60 13.05 29.01 -0.43
N ILE A 61 12.93 28.33 -1.56
CA ILE A 61 12.05 27.17 -1.72
C ILE A 61 12.93 25.93 -1.61
N LEU A 62 12.63 25.08 -0.64
CA LEU A 62 13.23 23.75 -0.53
C LEU A 62 12.28 22.74 -1.17
N PRO A 63 12.59 22.22 -2.38
CA PRO A 63 11.85 21.11 -2.93
C PRO A 63 12.18 19.85 -2.12
N ALA A 64 11.20 19.33 -1.40
CA ALA A 64 11.31 18.07 -0.68
C ALA A 64 10.40 17.02 -1.32
N VAL A 65 10.94 15.85 -1.63
CA VAL A 65 10.16 14.71 -2.13
C VAL A 65 10.06 13.69 -1.02
N PHE A 66 8.84 13.46 -0.54
CA PHE A 66 8.54 12.37 0.41
C PHE A 66 7.93 11.21 -0.36
N THR A 67 8.61 10.06 -0.31
CA THR A 67 8.06 8.81 -0.81
C THR A 67 7.21 8.18 0.29
N ILE A 68 5.89 8.15 0.07
CA ILE A 68 4.93 7.57 1.01
C ILE A 68 4.39 6.30 0.36
N GLY A 69 4.63 5.16 1.01
CA GLY A 69 4.08 3.86 0.63
C GLY A 69 3.49 3.18 1.86
N PRO A 70 2.53 2.26 1.67
CA PRO A 70 2.04 1.44 2.77
C PRO A 70 3.21 0.65 3.38
N HIS A 71 3.26 0.60 4.71
CA HIS A 71 4.28 -0.17 5.42
C HIS A 71 4.10 -1.66 5.13
N ASP A 72 5.18 -2.41 4.86
CA ASP A 72 5.15 -3.83 4.44
C ASP A 72 4.69 -4.79 5.55
N GLU A 73 4.20 -4.30 6.69
CA GLU A 73 3.59 -5.15 7.71
C GLU A 73 2.16 -5.53 7.29
N LYS A 74 1.89 -6.85 7.31
CA LYS A 74 0.61 -7.45 6.92
C LYS A 74 -0.58 -6.84 7.65
N ASP A 75 -0.40 -6.39 8.90
CA ASP A 75 -1.40 -5.71 9.71
C ASP A 75 -1.70 -4.27 9.28
N SER A 76 -0.72 -3.55 8.71
CA SER A 76 -0.93 -2.18 8.20
C SER A 76 -1.74 -2.15 6.90
N LEU A 77 -1.67 -3.23 6.11
CA LEU A 77 -2.39 -3.36 4.84
C LEU A 77 -3.88 -3.72 5.02
N ILE A 78 -4.32 -4.06 6.23
CA ILE A 78 -5.72 -4.38 6.55
C ILE A 78 -6.59 -3.11 6.64
N LYS A 79 -5.97 -1.95 6.89
CA LYS A 79 -6.66 -0.66 7.10
C LYS A 79 -6.95 0.14 5.82
N TYR A 80 -6.54 -0.36 4.66
CA TYR A 80 -6.69 0.30 3.36
C TYR A 80 -7.81 -0.30 2.52
#